data_AF-A0A9P8RUN9-F1
#
_entry.id   AF-A0A9P8RUN9-F1
#
_cell.length_a   1.000
_cell.length_b   1.000
_cell.length_c   1.000
_cell.angle_alpha   90.00
_cell.angle_beta   90.00
_cell.angle_gamma   90.00
#
_symmetry.space_group_name_H-M   'P 1'
#
loop_
_entity.id
_entity.type
_entity.pdbx_description
1 polymer ?
#
loop_
_entity_poly.entity_id
_entity_poly.type
_entity_poly.pdbx_seq_one_letter_code
_entity_poly.pdbx_strand_id
1 'polypeptide(L)'
;MTDSASCTQTTPNCASCEKGRCTTCTPGYHLSQGLCAPHQQSESPADKSDPTDLAPLAPSVDTCSTNQECRKKGFGFCDGTSKTCKRCAKGCDTCTSFKFCAECNNSISKPTTLITGECAQRCGTYQLFVYCSISDTQQCNQNSTSQCNCRASQNCAECTDDSKSCKSCLKNMKWGQDGKCSECADGLVKIGKICTKDDVVPGEVYDPTLPEPEDNSQNLSGGEVVGILIGVLLVVGAVAGGLAYYFVRRAKKRVEQQ
;
A
#
# COMPACT_ATOMS: atom_id res chain seq x y z
N MET A 1 20.54 -12.74 31.06
CA MET A 1 20.78 -11.78 29.96
C MET A 1 19.41 -11.41 29.43
N THR A 2 18.84 -10.30 29.89
CA THR A 2 17.49 -9.85 29.50
C THR A 2 17.66 -8.73 28.48
N ASP A 3 17.46 -9.08 27.20
CA ASP A 3 17.44 -8.14 26.08
C ASP A 3 16.36 -7.09 26.33
N SER A 4 16.80 -5.87 26.60
CA SER A 4 15.94 -4.69 26.64
C SER A 4 15.66 -4.27 25.21
N ALA A 5 14.59 -4.80 24.62
CA ALA A 5 14.12 -4.38 23.30
C ALA A 5 13.81 -2.88 23.32
N SER A 6 14.64 -2.09 22.65
CA SER A 6 14.49 -0.64 22.54
C SER A 6 13.26 -0.32 21.69
N CYS A 7 12.21 0.17 22.33
CA CYS A 7 10.89 0.38 21.72
C CYS A 7 10.79 1.55 20.73
N THR A 8 11.88 2.26 20.52
CA THR A 8 11.96 3.44 19.66
C THR A 8 11.85 3.14 18.17
N GLN A 9 11.99 1.88 17.72
CA GLN A 9 11.89 1.53 16.30
C GLN A 9 10.46 1.30 15.80
N THR A 10 9.52 0.88 16.65
CA THR A 10 8.16 0.46 16.22
C THR A 10 7.03 1.35 16.74
N THR A 11 7.21 2.11 17.83
CA THR A 11 6.15 2.96 18.40
C THR A 11 6.67 4.33 18.85
N PRO A 12 6.54 5.39 18.03
CA PRO A 12 6.99 6.72 18.41
C PRO A 12 6.22 7.27 19.63
N ASN A 13 6.92 7.99 20.51
CA ASN A 13 6.42 8.59 21.77
C ASN A 13 6.07 7.57 22.87
N CYS A 14 6.60 6.36 22.77
CA CYS A 14 6.50 5.37 23.83
C CYS A 14 7.57 5.58 24.91
N ALA A 15 7.16 5.69 26.17
CA ALA A 15 8.04 5.81 27.33
C ALA A 15 8.45 4.44 27.90
N SER A 16 7.57 3.43 27.85
CA SER A 16 7.88 2.06 28.30
C SER A 16 7.12 1.02 27.50
N CYS A 17 7.71 -0.17 27.39
CA CYS A 17 7.14 -1.28 26.65
C CYS A 17 7.22 -2.61 27.38
N GLU A 18 6.30 -3.49 27.02
CA GLU A 18 6.31 -4.90 27.40
C GLU A 18 6.01 -5.75 26.16
N LYS A 19 6.87 -6.75 25.88
CA LYS A 19 6.73 -7.65 24.72
C LYS A 19 6.52 -6.94 23.38
N GLY A 20 7.23 -5.83 23.15
CA GLY A 20 7.16 -5.05 21.90
C GLY A 20 5.93 -4.15 21.76
N ARG A 21 5.08 -4.04 22.78
CA ARG A 21 3.93 -3.12 22.80
C ARG A 21 4.16 -1.98 23.78
N CYS A 22 3.71 -0.79 23.41
CA CYS A 22 3.80 0.35 24.31
C CYS A 22 2.84 0.20 25.48
N THR A 23 3.34 0.38 26.70
CA THR A 23 2.56 0.33 27.94
C THR A 23 2.43 1.69 28.61
N THR A 24 3.33 2.64 28.33
CA THR A 24 3.23 4.01 28.84
C THR A 24 3.78 4.99 27.82
N CYS A 25 3.14 6.14 27.67
CA CYS A 25 3.49 7.17 26.70
C CYS A 25 4.31 8.30 27.34
N THR A 26 5.12 8.98 26.54
CA THR A 26 5.82 10.20 26.99
C THR A 26 4.80 11.31 27.32
N PRO A 27 5.12 12.25 28.24
CA PRO A 27 4.21 13.34 28.60
C PRO A 27 3.68 14.09 27.36
N GLY A 28 2.37 14.36 27.33
CA GLY A 28 1.70 14.93 26.15
C GLY A 28 0.96 13.92 25.27
N TYR A 29 1.04 12.62 25.58
CA TYR A 29 0.42 11.53 24.83
C TYR A 29 -0.31 10.55 25.75
N HIS A 30 -1.43 9.99 25.28
CA HIS A 30 -2.19 8.93 25.94
C HIS A 30 -2.09 7.60 25.17
N LEU A 31 -2.19 6.49 25.90
CA LEU A 31 -2.15 5.15 25.33
C LEU A 31 -3.51 4.82 24.71
N SER A 32 -3.52 4.55 23.41
CA SER A 32 -4.69 4.07 22.68
C SER A 32 -4.27 2.91 21.77
N GLN A 33 -4.86 1.75 21.98
CA GLN A 33 -4.60 0.53 21.19
C GLN A 33 -3.10 0.12 21.13
N GLY A 34 -2.37 0.28 22.23
CA GLY A 34 -0.93 -0.06 22.31
C GLY A 34 0.00 0.95 21.64
N LEU A 35 -0.52 2.11 21.23
CA LEU A 35 0.22 3.22 20.61
C LEU A 35 -0.03 4.53 21.37
N CYS A 36 0.90 5.48 21.25
CA CYS A 36 0.83 6.77 21.91
C CYS A 36 0.26 7.86 21.00
N ALA A 37 -0.95 8.32 21.32
CA ALA A 37 -1.64 9.40 20.61
C ALA A 37 -1.57 10.71 21.41
N PRO A 38 -1.37 11.88 20.78
CA PRO A 38 -1.27 13.14 21.50
C PRO A 38 -2.56 13.40 22.28
N HIS A 39 -2.44 14.00 23.46
CA HIS A 39 -3.60 14.58 24.13
C HIS A 39 -4.20 15.63 23.18
N GLN A 40 -5.51 15.56 22.96
CA GLN A 40 -6.22 16.60 22.21
C GLN A 40 -6.00 17.90 22.99
N GLN A 41 -5.20 18.82 22.44
CA GLN A 41 -5.12 20.19 22.95
C GLN A 41 -6.45 20.88 22.60
N SER A 42 -7.41 20.79 23.49
CA SER A 42 -8.40 21.83 23.67
C SER A 42 -8.05 22.55 24.96
N GLU A 43 -7.29 23.64 24.86
CA GLU A 43 -7.40 24.80 25.77
C GLU A 43 -6.35 25.89 25.44
N SER A 44 -6.86 27.08 25.13
CA SER A 44 -6.31 28.36 25.57
C SER A 44 -7.46 29.37 25.70
N PRO A 45 -7.30 30.39 26.55
CA PRO A 45 -8.30 30.72 27.56
C PRO A 45 -9.34 31.73 27.09
N ALA A 46 -10.49 31.68 27.78
CA ALA A 46 -11.60 32.60 27.66
C ALA A 46 -11.19 34.08 27.84
N ASP A 47 -11.76 34.95 27.00
CA ASP A 47 -12.13 36.30 27.40
C ASP A 47 -13.48 36.71 26.80
N LYS A 48 -14.10 37.66 27.49
CA LYS A 48 -15.51 37.87 27.82
C LYS A 48 -16.54 38.18 26.72
N SER A 49 -17.73 37.60 26.96
CA SER A 49 -19.09 38.22 26.97
C SER A 49 -19.68 38.80 25.68
N ASP A 50 -20.65 38.07 25.10
CA ASP A 50 -21.94 38.65 24.64
C ASP A 50 -23.01 37.53 24.53
N PRO A 51 -24.25 37.68 25.06
CA PRO A 51 -25.26 36.64 25.00
C PRO A 51 -26.13 36.85 23.77
N THR A 52 -25.82 36.16 22.68
CA THR A 52 -26.83 35.85 21.66
C THR A 52 -26.71 34.41 21.23
N ASP A 53 -27.79 33.71 21.52
CA ASP A 53 -28.15 32.34 21.21
C ASP A 53 -27.73 31.91 19.80
N LEU A 54 -26.64 31.15 19.71
CA LEU A 54 -26.43 30.16 18.66
C LEU A 54 -25.85 28.93 19.35
N ALA A 55 -26.61 27.84 19.31
CA ALA A 55 -26.18 26.52 19.74
C ALA A 55 -24.74 26.25 19.26
N PRO A 56 -23.87 25.62 20.08
CA PRO A 56 -22.56 25.21 19.61
C PRO A 56 -22.77 24.33 18.37
N LEU A 57 -22.35 24.82 17.22
CA LEU A 57 -22.20 23.99 16.03
C LEU A 57 -21.31 22.83 16.47
N ALA A 58 -21.90 21.65 16.62
CA ALA A 58 -21.15 20.43 16.87
C ALA A 58 -19.99 20.40 15.85
N PRO A 59 -18.75 20.05 16.27
CA PRO A 59 -17.66 19.95 15.32
C PRO A 59 -18.14 19.05 14.18
N SER A 60 -18.14 19.58 12.96
CA SER A 60 -18.60 18.86 11.78
C SER A 60 -17.77 17.60 11.68
N VAL A 61 -18.35 16.48 12.11
CA VAL A 61 -17.72 15.17 11.99
C VAL A 61 -17.60 14.94 10.50
N ASP A 62 -16.38 15.01 9.97
CA ASP A 62 -16.13 14.81 8.55
C ASP A 62 -16.39 13.36 8.20
N THR A 63 -17.65 13.06 7.90
CA THR A 63 -18.08 11.74 7.44
C THR A 63 -17.54 11.47 6.04
N CYS A 64 -17.41 10.19 5.74
CA CYS A 64 -16.86 9.73 4.47
C CYS A 64 -17.40 8.36 4.07
N SER A 65 -17.43 8.12 2.77
CA SER A 65 -17.65 6.79 2.17
C SER A 65 -16.42 6.27 1.44
N THR A 66 -15.50 7.16 1.04
CA THR A 66 -14.29 6.81 0.28
C THR A 66 -13.05 7.52 0.83
N ASN A 67 -11.88 6.92 0.66
CA ASN A 67 -10.61 7.58 1.00
C ASN A 67 -10.38 8.86 0.17
N GLN A 68 -10.87 8.90 -1.07
CA GLN A 68 -10.73 10.05 -1.94
C GLN A 68 -11.42 11.30 -1.36
N GLU A 69 -12.59 11.17 -0.74
CA GLU A 69 -13.28 12.27 -0.06
C GLU A 69 -12.40 12.88 1.04
N CYS A 70 -11.79 12.04 1.86
CA CYS A 70 -10.92 12.50 2.95
C CYS A 70 -9.64 13.15 2.45
N ARG A 71 -9.03 12.63 1.38
CA ARG A 71 -7.85 13.26 0.78
C ARG A 71 -8.16 14.61 0.16
N LYS A 72 -9.30 14.75 -0.55
CA LYS A 72 -9.73 16.03 -1.14
C LYS A 72 -9.93 17.12 -0.08
N LYS A 73 -10.35 16.73 1.13
CA LYS A 73 -10.49 17.62 2.29
C LYS A 73 -9.18 17.84 3.07
N GLY A 74 -8.08 17.16 2.72
CA GLY A 74 -6.82 17.22 3.44
C GLY A 74 -6.80 16.47 4.78
N PHE A 75 -7.77 15.58 5.02
CA PHE A 75 -7.88 14.85 6.28
C PHE A 75 -7.21 13.48 6.29
N GLY A 76 -6.74 12.95 5.16
CA GLY A 76 -6.10 11.63 5.08
C GLY A 76 -7.02 10.58 4.45
N PHE A 77 -7.38 9.54 5.20
CA PHE A 77 -8.15 8.39 4.71
C PHE A 77 -9.52 8.26 5.41
N CYS A 78 -10.41 7.45 4.84
CA CYS A 78 -11.72 7.17 5.44
C CYS A 78 -11.64 5.93 6.30
N ASP A 79 -11.94 6.05 7.59
CA ASP A 79 -11.99 4.90 8.48
C ASP A 79 -13.27 4.10 8.24
N GLY A 80 -13.10 2.83 7.84
CA GLY A 80 -14.21 1.98 7.41
C GLY A 80 -15.23 1.69 8.51
N THR A 81 -14.81 1.75 9.78
CA THR A 81 -15.64 1.45 10.97
C THR A 81 -16.45 2.67 11.41
N SER A 82 -15.79 3.79 11.66
CA SER A 82 -16.43 5.03 12.12
C SER A 82 -17.09 5.82 10.99
N LYS A 83 -16.76 5.54 9.73
CA LYS A 83 -17.16 6.34 8.55
C LYS A 83 -16.78 7.81 8.69
N THR A 84 -15.63 8.06 9.33
CA THR A 84 -15.08 9.41 9.52
C THR A 84 -13.68 9.51 8.94
N CYS A 85 -13.33 10.70 8.46
CA CYS A 85 -11.99 10.96 7.97
C CYS A 85 -10.98 10.94 9.13
N LYS A 86 -9.91 10.18 8.94
CA LYS A 86 -8.79 10.07 9.87
C LYS A 86 -7.50 10.51 9.19
N ARG A 87 -6.66 11.20 9.97
CA ARG A 87 -5.32 11.62 9.53
C ARG A 87 -4.41 10.43 9.31
N CYS A 88 -3.50 10.59 8.36
CA CYS A 88 -2.39 9.67 8.18
C CYS A 88 -1.49 9.64 9.42
N ALA A 89 -0.73 8.55 9.57
CA ALA A 89 0.29 8.47 10.61
C ALA A 89 1.32 9.60 10.46
N LYS A 90 1.93 10.03 11.58
CA LYS A 90 3.00 11.03 11.55
C LYS A 90 4.13 10.55 10.63
N GLY A 91 4.61 11.44 9.77
CA GLY A 91 5.64 11.08 8.79
C GLY A 91 5.07 10.59 7.47
N CYS A 92 3.74 10.63 7.30
CA CYS A 92 3.05 10.25 6.08
C CYS A 92 2.15 11.41 5.59
N ASP A 93 2.38 11.87 4.36
CA ASP A 93 1.58 12.92 3.72
C ASP A 93 0.30 12.37 3.10
N THR A 94 0.42 11.22 2.43
CA THR A 94 -0.71 10.59 1.75
C THR A 94 -0.80 9.13 2.16
N CYS A 95 -1.99 8.67 2.54
CA CYS A 95 -2.23 7.30 3.00
C CYS A 95 -3.58 6.78 2.47
N THR A 96 -3.75 5.46 2.52
CA THR A 96 -5.04 4.76 2.28
C THR A 96 -5.58 4.12 3.56
N SER A 97 -4.73 3.95 4.57
CA SER A 97 -5.11 3.55 5.92
C SER A 97 -4.12 4.13 6.92
N PHE A 98 -4.35 3.91 8.23
CA PHE A 98 -3.41 4.34 9.25
C PHE A 98 -2.04 3.65 9.13
N LYS A 99 -2.00 2.39 8.70
CA LYS A 99 -0.78 1.58 8.55
C LYS A 99 -0.16 1.67 7.15
N PHE A 100 -0.91 2.11 6.14
CA PHE A 100 -0.46 2.13 4.75
C PHE A 100 -0.21 3.55 4.26
N CYS A 101 1.07 3.92 4.19
CA CYS A 101 1.54 5.21 3.71
C CYS A 101 1.90 5.17 2.22
N ALA A 102 1.18 5.95 1.43
CA ALA A 102 1.39 6.06 -0.01
C ALA A 102 2.39 7.18 -0.39
N GLU A 103 2.66 8.10 0.54
CA GLU A 103 3.73 9.08 0.41
C GLU A 103 4.28 9.46 1.78
N CYS A 104 5.51 9.04 2.05
CA CYS A 104 6.21 9.43 3.26
C CYS A 104 6.66 10.88 3.16
N ASN A 105 6.53 11.61 4.26
CA ASN A 105 7.07 12.94 4.41
C ASN A 105 7.75 13.11 5.76
N ASN A 106 9.03 13.43 5.70
CA ASN A 106 9.71 14.01 6.83
C ASN A 106 10.68 15.05 6.29
N SER A 107 10.49 16.31 6.66
CA SER A 107 11.33 17.43 6.20
C SER A 107 12.80 17.25 6.58
N ILE A 108 13.10 16.43 7.60
CA ILE A 108 14.44 16.18 8.13
C ILE A 108 15.06 14.94 7.45
N SER A 109 14.40 13.78 7.53
CA SER A 109 15.00 12.52 7.09
C SER A 109 14.68 12.12 5.65
N LYS A 110 13.66 12.73 5.01
CA LYS A 110 13.20 12.41 3.64
C LYS A 110 13.12 10.90 3.36
N PRO A 111 12.35 10.14 4.16
CA PRO A 111 12.24 8.69 4.08
C PRO A 111 11.77 8.23 2.69
N THR A 112 12.13 6.99 2.36
CA THR A 112 11.73 6.35 1.10
C THR A 112 10.40 5.64 1.30
N THR A 113 9.39 5.97 0.49
CA THR A 113 8.14 5.20 0.45
C THR A 113 8.38 3.85 -0.20
N LEU A 114 8.02 2.77 0.49
CA LEU A 114 8.02 1.42 -0.05
C LEU A 114 6.66 1.10 -0.69
N ILE A 115 6.66 0.22 -1.69
CA ILE A 115 5.42 -0.28 -2.33
C ILE A 115 4.50 -1.02 -1.36
N THR A 116 5.02 -1.44 -0.21
CA THR A 116 4.26 -2.09 0.89
C THR A 116 3.50 -1.09 1.75
N GLY A 117 3.67 0.21 1.53
CA GLY A 117 3.04 1.27 2.33
C GLY A 117 3.87 1.68 3.55
N GLU A 118 5.09 1.16 3.69
CA GLU A 118 5.98 1.49 4.80
C GLU A 118 6.94 2.63 4.42
N CYS A 119 7.43 3.35 5.43
CA CYS A 119 8.41 4.42 5.27
C CYS A 119 9.78 3.94 5.73
N ALA A 120 10.63 3.55 4.78
CA ALA A 120 12.02 3.20 5.07
C ALA A 120 12.85 4.45 5.37
N GLN A 121 13.89 4.29 6.20
CA GLN A 121 14.92 5.33 6.33
C GLN A 121 15.49 5.62 4.94
N ARG A 122 15.75 6.91 4.68
CA ARG A 122 16.39 7.30 3.42
C ARG A 122 17.73 6.60 3.31
N CYS A 123 17.87 5.73 2.32
CA CYS A 123 19.16 5.16 1.99
C CYS A 123 19.93 6.13 1.07
N GLY A 124 21.24 6.27 1.30
CA GLY A 124 22.12 7.14 0.52
C GLY A 124 22.39 6.57 -0.86
N THR A 125 21.46 6.77 -1.81
CA THR A 125 21.51 6.17 -3.15
C THR A 125 22.53 6.86 -4.07
N TYR A 126 23.80 6.91 -3.69
CA TYR A 126 24.87 7.28 -4.63
C TYR A 126 25.32 6.07 -5.47
N GLN A 127 25.04 4.86 -4.99
CA GLN A 127 25.33 3.62 -5.72
C GLN A 127 24.24 3.36 -6.75
N LEU A 128 24.65 2.97 -7.96
CA LEU A 128 23.74 2.51 -9.01
C LEU A 128 23.30 1.07 -8.71
N PHE A 129 22.17 0.65 -9.28
CA PHE A 129 21.66 -0.72 -9.17
C PHE A 129 21.30 -1.17 -7.75
N VAL A 130 20.96 -0.22 -6.87
CA VAL A 130 20.44 -0.50 -5.53
C VAL A 130 19.11 0.20 -5.28
N TYR A 131 18.30 -0.36 -4.38
CA TYR A 131 17.05 0.21 -3.88
C TYR A 131 17.05 0.24 -2.34
N CYS A 132 16.15 1.02 -1.73
CA CYS A 132 15.98 1.03 -0.27
C CYS A 132 14.96 -0.04 0.15
N SER A 133 15.33 -0.92 1.07
CA SER A 133 14.41 -1.76 1.83
C SER A 133 14.09 -1.11 3.19
N ILE A 134 13.27 -1.76 4.01
CA ILE A 134 12.92 -1.27 5.34
C ILE A 134 14.13 -1.12 6.27
N SER A 135 15.13 -2.00 6.12
CA SER A 135 16.27 -2.11 7.02
C SER A 135 17.58 -1.61 6.43
N ASP A 136 17.76 -1.62 5.11
CA ASP A 136 19.01 -1.19 4.46
C ASP A 136 18.87 -0.97 2.94
N THR A 137 19.98 -0.71 2.28
CA THR A 137 20.17 -0.71 0.83
C THR A 137 20.34 -2.13 0.31
N GLN A 138 19.66 -2.48 -0.79
CA GLN A 138 19.68 -3.82 -1.37
C GLN A 138 19.93 -3.75 -2.88
N GLN A 139 20.51 -4.81 -3.46
CA GLN A 139 20.72 -4.88 -4.91
C GLN A 139 19.38 -5.01 -5.64
N CYS A 140 19.22 -4.23 -6.71
CA CYS A 140 18.01 -4.25 -7.51
C CYS A 140 17.72 -5.61 -8.12
N ASN A 141 16.48 -6.01 -8.01
CA ASN A 141 15.94 -7.22 -8.59
C ASN A 141 14.43 -7.03 -8.87
N GLN A 142 13.79 -8.02 -9.46
CA GLN A 142 12.38 -7.95 -9.83
C GLN A 142 11.43 -7.69 -8.62
N ASN A 143 11.88 -8.00 -7.40
CA ASN A 143 11.13 -7.83 -6.15
C ASN A 143 11.55 -6.58 -5.36
N SER A 144 12.30 -5.65 -5.95
CA SER A 144 12.65 -4.38 -5.30
C SER A 144 11.39 -3.71 -4.73
N THR A 145 11.45 -3.28 -3.46
CA THR A 145 10.30 -2.68 -2.76
C THR A 145 10.26 -1.15 -2.84
N SER A 146 11.29 -0.54 -3.40
CA SER A 146 11.33 0.89 -3.76
C SER A 146 12.09 1.07 -5.06
N GLN A 147 12.14 2.30 -5.59
CA GLN A 147 12.78 2.53 -6.87
C GLN A 147 14.24 2.13 -6.84
N CYS A 148 14.63 1.35 -7.85
CA CYS A 148 16.01 1.10 -8.14
C CYS A 148 16.69 2.39 -8.63
N ASN A 149 17.93 2.63 -8.19
CA ASN A 149 18.71 3.75 -8.67
C ASN A 149 19.28 3.47 -10.07
N CYS A 150 18.51 3.89 -11.08
CA CYS A 150 18.84 3.84 -12.50
C CYS A 150 19.08 5.25 -13.06
N ARG A 151 19.84 6.08 -12.34
CA ARG A 151 20.09 7.49 -12.66
C ARG A 151 18.79 8.32 -12.71
N ALA A 152 18.31 8.60 -13.92
CA ALA A 152 17.13 9.44 -14.15
C ALA A 152 15.85 8.64 -14.37
N SER A 153 15.94 7.32 -14.59
CA SER A 153 14.76 6.48 -14.75
C SER A 153 14.08 6.28 -13.41
N GLN A 154 12.76 6.47 -13.39
CA GLN A 154 11.94 6.36 -12.19
C GLN A 154 11.17 5.05 -12.20
N ASN A 155 10.76 4.61 -11.01
CA ASN A 155 9.87 3.47 -10.84
C ASN A 155 10.39 2.13 -11.39
N CYS A 156 11.71 1.97 -11.50
CA CYS A 156 12.33 0.73 -11.95
C CYS A 156 12.44 -0.26 -10.78
N ALA A 157 12.14 -1.53 -11.03
CA ALA A 157 12.54 -2.63 -10.13
C ALA A 157 13.99 -3.03 -10.39
N GLU A 158 14.37 -3.09 -11.68
CA GLU A 158 15.72 -3.34 -12.17
C GLU A 158 16.10 -2.30 -13.22
N CYS A 159 17.40 -1.99 -13.32
CA CYS A 159 17.94 -1.20 -14.43
C CYS A 159 18.39 -2.09 -15.58
N THR A 160 18.48 -1.53 -16.78
CA THR A 160 19.33 -2.06 -17.84
C THR A 160 20.81 -1.98 -17.44
N ASP A 161 21.66 -2.79 -18.04
CA ASP A 161 23.10 -2.85 -17.71
C ASP A 161 23.82 -1.49 -17.87
N ASP A 162 23.31 -0.63 -18.76
CA ASP A 162 23.83 0.73 -18.95
C ASP A 162 23.29 1.76 -17.96
N SER A 163 22.38 1.38 -17.07
CA SER A 163 21.70 2.19 -16.05
C SER A 163 20.89 3.38 -16.59
N LYS A 164 20.51 3.38 -17.88
CA LYS A 164 19.81 4.51 -18.52
C LYS A 164 18.30 4.32 -18.64
N SER A 165 17.81 3.10 -18.47
CA SER A 165 16.39 2.77 -18.48
C SER A 165 16.07 1.69 -17.45
N CYS A 166 14.77 1.48 -17.20
CA CYS A 166 14.32 0.32 -16.46
C CYS A 166 14.49 -0.92 -17.33
N LYS A 167 14.91 -2.04 -16.74
CA LYS A 167 14.77 -3.38 -17.33
C LYS A 167 13.39 -3.96 -17.00
N SER A 168 12.92 -3.69 -15.78
CA SER A 168 11.59 -4.06 -15.30
C SER A 168 11.00 -2.95 -14.43
N CYS A 169 9.68 -2.80 -14.44
CA CYS A 169 8.99 -1.84 -13.59
C CYS A 169 8.82 -2.37 -12.17
N LEU A 170 8.79 -1.44 -11.21
CA LEU A 170 8.36 -1.72 -9.85
C LEU A 170 7.02 -2.45 -9.85
N LYS A 171 6.85 -3.36 -8.90
CA LYS A 171 5.56 -4.02 -8.66
C LYS A 171 4.48 -2.96 -8.51
N ASN A 172 3.29 -3.27 -9.03
CA ASN A 172 2.12 -2.38 -9.17
C ASN A 172 2.25 -1.29 -10.26
N MET A 173 3.34 -1.25 -11.01
CA MET A 173 3.53 -0.34 -12.13
C MET A 173 3.70 -1.11 -13.43
N LYS A 174 3.43 -0.44 -14.54
CA LYS A 174 3.60 -0.97 -15.89
C LYS A 174 4.24 0.07 -16.80
N TRP A 175 4.69 -0.41 -17.96
CA TRP A 175 5.14 0.44 -19.04
C TRP A 175 4.00 1.33 -19.51
N GLY A 176 4.21 2.64 -19.46
CA GLY A 176 3.33 3.58 -20.11
C GLY A 176 3.66 3.75 -21.58
N GLN A 177 2.83 4.53 -22.27
CA GLN A 177 3.00 4.80 -23.71
C GLN A 177 4.34 5.51 -24.04
N ASP A 178 4.96 6.16 -23.06
CA ASP A 178 6.25 6.82 -23.19
C ASP A 178 7.45 5.87 -23.09
N GLY A 179 7.20 4.56 -22.97
CA GLY A 179 8.24 3.55 -22.82
C GLY A 179 8.96 3.62 -21.47
N LYS A 180 8.32 4.21 -20.44
CA LYS A 180 8.84 4.28 -19.07
C LYS A 180 7.86 3.62 -18.11
N CYS A 181 8.31 3.34 -16.90
CA CYS A 181 7.46 2.85 -15.81
C CYS A 181 6.64 4.00 -15.22
N SER A 182 5.66 4.49 -15.97
CA SER A 182 4.91 5.72 -15.68
C SER A 182 3.44 5.47 -15.34
N GLU A 183 2.91 4.29 -15.67
CA GLU A 183 1.50 3.92 -15.46
C GLU A 183 1.35 2.90 -14.31
N CYS A 184 0.21 2.96 -13.61
CA CYS A 184 -0.15 1.93 -12.66
C CYS A 184 -0.62 0.66 -13.38
N ALA A 185 -0.35 -0.50 -12.78
CA ALA A 185 -0.92 -1.76 -13.23
C ALA A 185 -2.45 -1.72 -13.19
N ASP A 186 -3.09 -2.59 -13.98
CA ASP A 186 -4.54 -2.58 -14.14
C ASP A 186 -5.27 -2.79 -12.81
N GLY A 187 -6.32 -2.00 -12.58
CA GLY A 187 -7.09 -2.02 -11.32
C GLY A 187 -6.43 -1.28 -10.15
N LEU A 188 -5.27 -0.65 -10.36
CA LEU A 188 -4.60 0.18 -9.35
C LEU A 188 -4.65 1.66 -9.75
N VAL A 189 -4.57 2.52 -8.74
CA VAL A 189 -4.54 3.98 -8.92
C VAL A 189 -3.30 4.56 -8.26
N LYS A 190 -2.82 5.69 -8.80
CA LYS A 190 -1.69 6.41 -8.23
C LYS A 190 -2.15 7.19 -7.00
N ILE A 191 -1.70 6.78 -5.83
CA ILE A 191 -1.93 7.48 -4.57
C ILE A 191 -0.57 7.91 -4.04
N GLY A 192 -0.36 9.22 -3.86
CA GLY A 192 0.95 9.76 -3.51
C GLY A 192 2.03 9.34 -4.53
N LYS A 193 3.03 8.59 -4.06
CA LYS A 193 4.18 8.12 -4.85
C LYS A 193 4.06 6.69 -5.37
N ILE A 194 3.04 5.94 -4.97
CA ILE A 194 2.91 4.51 -5.32
C ILE A 194 1.59 4.22 -6.04
N CYS A 195 1.56 3.07 -6.71
CA CYS A 195 0.34 2.51 -7.29
C CYS A 195 -0.23 1.47 -6.33
N THR A 196 -1.46 1.68 -5.89
CA THR A 196 -2.15 0.84 -4.92
C THR A 196 -3.66 0.87 -5.13
N LYS A 197 -4.39 0.03 -4.40
CA LYS A 197 -5.84 0.12 -4.32
C LYS A 197 -6.23 1.27 -3.39
N ASP A 198 -7.33 1.92 -3.71
CA ASP A 198 -7.87 3.04 -2.93
C ASP A 198 -9.09 2.62 -2.11
N ASP A 199 -9.06 1.40 -1.59
CA ASP A 199 -10.18 0.81 -0.89
C ASP A 199 -10.26 1.35 0.54
N VAL A 200 -11.48 1.54 1.02
CA VAL A 200 -11.74 1.78 2.44
C VAL A 200 -11.49 0.47 3.17
N VAL A 201 -10.41 0.41 3.94
CA VAL A 201 -10.11 -0.77 4.76
C VAL A 201 -11.13 -0.80 5.91
N PRO A 202 -11.99 -1.84 6.01
CA PRO A 202 -12.81 -2.05 7.20
C PRO A 202 -11.85 -2.14 8.38
N GLY A 203 -12.08 -1.33 9.43
CA GLY A 203 -11.09 -1.17 10.50
C GLY A 203 -10.63 -2.52 11.02
N GLU A 204 -9.32 -2.77 10.98
CA GLU A 204 -8.73 -3.94 11.61
C GLU A 204 -8.97 -3.80 13.12
N VAL A 205 -10.01 -4.45 13.63
CA VAL A 205 -10.12 -4.71 15.07
C VAL A 205 -9.02 -5.72 15.37
N TYR A 206 -7.86 -5.22 15.78
CA TYR A 206 -6.82 -6.08 16.31
C TYR A 206 -7.29 -6.66 17.66
N ASP A 207 -7.82 -7.88 17.62
CA ASP A 207 -8.07 -8.69 18.81
C ASP A 207 -6.74 -9.37 19.22
N PRO A 208 -6.15 -9.02 20.37
CA PRO A 208 -4.87 -9.58 20.81
C PRO A 208 -4.92 -11.06 21.18
N THR A 209 -6.09 -11.71 21.15
CA THR A 209 -6.27 -13.12 21.53
C THR A 209 -6.36 -14.09 20.36
N LEU A 210 -6.42 -13.62 19.11
CA LEU A 210 -6.38 -14.49 17.94
C LEU A 210 -4.93 -14.75 17.49
N PRO A 211 -4.51 -16.02 17.32
CA PRO A 211 -3.23 -16.35 16.69
C PRO A 211 -3.22 -15.87 15.23
N GLU A 212 -2.06 -15.41 14.77
CA GLU A 212 -1.83 -14.96 13.38
C GLU A 212 -2.23 -16.06 12.40
N PRO A 213 -3.11 -15.79 11.41
CA PRO A 213 -3.41 -16.78 10.39
C PRO A 213 -2.19 -16.99 9.51
N GLU A 214 -1.81 -18.26 9.35
CA GLU A 214 -0.80 -18.68 8.40
C GLU A 214 -1.20 -18.22 6.99
N ASP A 215 -0.27 -17.53 6.32
CA ASP A 215 -0.41 -17.09 4.92
C ASP A 215 -0.45 -18.30 4.00
N ASN A 216 -1.64 -18.89 3.86
CA ASN A 216 -1.98 -19.68 2.70
C ASN A 216 -2.65 -18.76 1.70
N SER A 217 -1.82 -18.25 0.79
CA SER A 217 -2.21 -17.64 -0.48
C SER A 217 -3.15 -18.57 -1.24
N GLN A 218 -4.45 -18.40 -0.99
CA GLN A 218 -5.59 -18.82 -1.80
C GLN A 218 -6.85 -18.50 -1.00
N ASN A 219 -7.41 -17.30 -1.17
CA ASN A 219 -8.87 -17.08 -1.12
C ASN A 219 -9.16 -15.65 -1.60
N LEU A 220 -9.63 -15.57 -2.84
CA LEU A 220 -10.28 -14.40 -3.40
C LEU A 220 -11.61 -14.20 -2.66
N SER A 221 -11.65 -13.25 -1.72
CA SER A 221 -12.90 -12.65 -1.29
C SER A 221 -13.40 -11.78 -2.44
N GLY A 222 -14.27 -12.37 -3.27
CA GLY A 222 -14.93 -11.73 -4.39
C GLY A 222 -16.42 -12.00 -4.29
N GLY A 223 -17.16 -11.00 -3.81
CA GLY A 223 -18.61 -10.99 -3.90
C GLY A 223 -19.05 -11.08 -5.36
N GLU A 224 -19.85 -12.10 -5.64
CA GLU A 224 -21.01 -12.06 -6.54
C GLU A 224 -20.84 -11.28 -7.86
N VAL A 225 -20.34 -11.97 -8.90
CA VAL A 225 -20.83 -11.78 -10.28
C VAL A 225 -20.97 -13.14 -10.96
N VAL A 226 -22.24 -13.47 -11.24
CA VAL A 226 -22.73 -14.58 -12.06
C VAL A 226 -22.26 -14.44 -13.52
N GLY A 227 -21.87 -15.55 -14.17
CA GLY A 227 -22.11 -15.74 -15.61
C GLY A 227 -20.94 -16.17 -16.51
N ILE A 228 -20.94 -17.46 -16.87
CA ILE A 228 -20.43 -18.09 -18.11
C ILE A 228 -18.90 -18.29 -18.21
N LEU A 229 -18.44 -19.45 -17.72
CA LEU A 229 -17.15 -20.08 -18.06
C LEU A 229 -17.34 -21.46 -18.75
N ILE A 230 -18.43 -21.64 -19.49
CA ILE A 230 -18.70 -22.88 -20.25
C ILE A 230 -18.34 -22.72 -21.74
N GLY A 231 -18.23 -21.50 -22.26
CA GLY A 231 -17.96 -21.26 -23.68
C GLY A 231 -16.52 -21.54 -24.12
N VAL A 232 -15.52 -21.20 -23.31
CA VAL A 232 -14.10 -21.27 -23.71
C VAL A 232 -13.59 -22.72 -23.79
N LEU A 233 -14.07 -23.60 -22.92
CA LEU A 233 -13.70 -25.02 -22.94
C LEU A 233 -14.19 -25.75 -24.20
N LEU A 234 -15.35 -25.37 -24.76
CA LEU A 234 -15.85 -25.95 -26.01
C LEU A 234 -15.05 -25.49 -27.24
N VAL A 235 -14.59 -24.24 -27.26
CA VAL A 235 -13.82 -23.70 -28.39
C VAL A 235 -12.43 -24.34 -28.46
N VAL A 236 -11.74 -24.54 -27.33
CA VAL A 236 -10.43 -25.20 -27.33
C VAL A 236 -10.53 -26.67 -27.72
N GLY A 237 -11.58 -27.38 -27.28
CA GLY A 237 -11.84 -28.77 -27.68
C GLY A 237 -12.09 -28.93 -29.18
N ALA A 238 -12.83 -28.01 -29.79
CA ALA A 238 -13.13 -28.05 -31.23
C ALA A 238 -11.88 -27.78 -32.10
N VAL A 239 -11.01 -26.86 -31.68
CA VAL A 239 -9.78 -26.51 -32.44
C VAL A 239 -8.75 -27.65 -32.36
N ALA A 240 -8.57 -28.28 -31.20
CA ALA A 240 -7.65 -29.41 -31.06
C ALA A 240 -8.16 -30.68 -31.78
N GLY A 241 -9.45 -31.00 -31.66
CA GLY A 241 -10.05 -32.14 -32.35
C GLY A 241 -10.09 -31.98 -33.88
N GLY A 242 -10.36 -30.77 -34.36
CA GLY A 242 -10.39 -30.46 -35.79
C GLY A 242 -9.04 -30.60 -36.49
N LEU A 243 -7.96 -30.14 -35.85
CA LEU A 243 -6.60 -30.28 -36.38
C LEU A 243 -6.17 -31.75 -36.44
N ALA A 244 -6.44 -32.53 -35.39
CA ALA A 244 -6.12 -33.97 -35.38
C ALA A 244 -6.89 -34.74 -36.47
N TYR A 245 -8.19 -34.49 -36.64
CA TYR A 245 -8.99 -35.10 -37.71
C TYR A 245 -8.48 -34.72 -39.12
N TYR A 246 -8.09 -33.45 -39.31
CA TYR A 246 -7.56 -32.97 -40.59
C TYR A 246 -6.26 -33.67 -40.99
N PHE A 247 -5.32 -33.85 -40.05
CA PHE A 247 -4.04 -34.54 -40.34
C PHE A 247 -4.23 -36.02 -40.63
N VAL A 248 -5.10 -36.73 -39.88
CA VAL A 248 -5.39 -38.16 -40.14
C VAL A 248 -6.05 -38.36 -41.50
N ARG A 249 -7.01 -37.49 -41.88
CA ARG A 249 -7.66 -37.58 -43.19
C ARG A 249 -6.71 -37.28 -44.34
N ARG A 250 -5.78 -36.35 -44.16
CA ARG A 250 -4.75 -36.03 -45.17
C ARG A 250 -3.74 -37.17 -45.34
N ALA A 251 -3.40 -37.89 -44.28
CA ALA A 251 -2.53 -39.06 -44.35
C ALA A 251 -3.19 -40.21 -45.13
N LYS A 252 -4.47 -40.51 -44.88
CA LYS A 252 -5.20 -41.56 -45.63
C LYS A 252 -5.28 -41.27 -47.13
N LYS A 253 -5.53 -40.02 -47.53
CA LYS A 253 -5.55 -39.64 -48.96
C LYS A 253 -4.21 -39.81 -49.69
N ARG A 254 -3.08 -39.80 -48.98
CA ARG A 254 -1.76 -40.05 -49.60
C ARG A 254 -1.47 -41.54 -49.77
N VAL A 255 -2.11 -42.41 -49.00
CA VAL A 255 -1.97 -43.87 -49.11
C VAL A 255 -2.79 -44.43 -50.28
N GLU A 256 -3.91 -43.80 -50.64
CA GLU A 256 -4.73 -44.20 -51.80
C GLU A 256 -4.17 -43.74 -53.16
N GLN A 257 -3.08 -42.95 -53.20
CA GLN A 257 -2.44 -42.48 -54.43
C GLN A 257 -1.05 -43.10 -54.67
N GLN A 258 -0.76 -44.24 -54.05
CA GLN A 258 0.50 -44.97 -54.22
C GLN A 258 0.25 -46.40 -54.70
#